data_AF-A0A964A0L9-F1
#
_entry.id   AF-A0A964A0L9-F1
#
_cell.length_a   1.000
_cell.length_b   1.000
_cell.length_c   1.000
_cell.angle_alpha   90.00
_cell.angle_beta   90.00
_cell.angle_gamma   90.00
#
_symmetry.space_group_name_H-M   'P 1'
#
loop_
_entity.id
_entity.type
_entity.pdbx_description
1 polymer ?
#
loop_
_entity_poly.entity_id
_entity_poly.type
_entity_poly.pdbx_seq_one_letter_code
_entity_poly.pdbx_strand_id
1 'polypeptide(L)'
;MTLETRKYQLIERITGIQDKFLISKLEEILTKNSGENSDILSQLVKPLDENLDIDKLIKEQGFTGIDRSKFDRLINEIDIQEPIEDLLKMI
;
A
#
# COMPACT_ATOMS: atom_id res chain seq x y z
N MET A 1 -26.26 -4.68 -5.64
CA MET A 1 -24.88 -4.17 -5.56
C MET A 1 -24.40 -4.31 -4.13
N THR A 2 -23.28 -4.97 -3.91
CA THR A 2 -22.66 -5.04 -2.56
C THR A 2 -21.84 -3.78 -2.30
N LEU A 3 -21.54 -3.53 -1.02
CA LEU A 3 -20.66 -2.43 -0.62
C LEU A 3 -19.28 -2.54 -1.28
N GLU A 4 -18.77 -3.76 -1.45
CA GLU A 4 -17.50 -4.05 -2.12
C GLU A 4 -17.52 -3.63 -3.59
N THR A 5 -18.57 -3.98 -4.34
CA THR A 5 -18.69 -3.56 -5.75
C THR A 5 -18.67 -2.03 -5.89
N ARG A 6 -19.31 -1.30 -4.96
CA ARG A 6 -19.29 0.17 -4.96
C ARG A 6 -17.90 0.74 -4.66
N LYS A 7 -17.13 0.11 -3.77
CA LYS A 7 -15.75 0.53 -3.47
C LYS A 7 -14.83 0.34 -4.67
N TYR A 8 -14.89 -0.82 -5.32
CA TYR A 8 -14.06 -1.09 -6.51
C TYR A 8 -14.33 -0.11 -7.65
N GLN A 9 -15.61 0.18 -7.93
CA GLN A 9 -15.98 1.17 -8.94
C GLN A 9 -15.50 2.59 -8.61
N LEU A 10 -15.44 2.94 -7.33
CA LEU A 10 -14.92 4.23 -6.90
C LEU A 10 -13.40 4.31 -7.09
N ILE A 11 -12.67 3.24 -6.74
CA ILE A 11 -11.22 3.15 -6.93
C ILE A 11 -10.87 3.30 -8.41
N GLU A 12 -11.53 2.53 -9.29
CA GLU A 12 -11.31 2.61 -10.74
C GLU A 12 -11.49 4.02 -11.30
N ARG A 13 -12.53 4.73 -10.84
CA ARG A 13 -12.80 6.12 -11.23
C ARG A 13 -11.73 7.08 -10.73
N ILE A 14 -11.22 6.88 -9.51
CA ILE A 14 -10.15 7.72 -8.94
C ILE A 14 -8.83 7.48 -9.68
N THR A 15 -8.49 6.22 -9.99
CA THR A 15 -7.27 5.87 -10.73
C THR A 15 -7.23 6.47 -12.13
N GLY A 16 -8.39 6.70 -12.76
CA GLY A 16 -8.49 7.35 -14.07
C GLY A 16 -8.34 8.87 -14.07
N ILE A 17 -8.32 9.53 -12.90
CA ILE A 17 -8.22 11.00 -12.81
C ILE A 17 -6.75 11.41 -12.93
N GLN A 18 -6.44 12.21 -13.95
CA GLN A 18 -5.10 12.80 -14.17
C GLN A 18 -5.01 14.26 -13.67
N ASP A 19 -6.13 14.83 -13.21
CA ASP A 19 -6.20 16.21 -12.74
C ASP A 19 -5.94 16.28 -11.22
N LYS A 20 -4.81 16.88 -10.86
CA LYS A 20 -4.38 17.09 -9.47
C LYS A 20 -5.40 17.89 -8.65
N PHE A 21 -6.07 18.88 -9.25
CA PHE A 21 -7.04 19.71 -8.54
C PHE A 21 -8.31 18.93 -8.16
N LEU A 22 -8.74 18.03 -9.05
CA LEU A 22 -9.89 17.15 -8.78
C LEU A 22 -9.58 16.15 -7.66
N ILE A 23 -8.36 15.62 -7.60
CA ILE A 23 -7.92 14.74 -6.51
C ILE A 23 -7.92 15.49 -5.18
N SER A 24 -7.31 16.68 -5.11
CA SER A 24 -7.27 17.46 -3.86
C SER A 24 -8.66 17.84 -3.34
N LYS A 25 -9.60 18.14 -4.24
CA LYS A 25 -10.99 18.42 -3.85
C LYS A 25 -11.70 17.17 -3.31
N LEU A 26 -11.38 15.99 -3.86
CA LEU A 26 -11.93 14.72 -3.42
C LEU A 26 -11.40 14.35 -2.03
N GLU A 27 -10.11 14.54 -1.78
CA GLU A 27 -9.48 14.41 -0.47
C GLU A 27 -10.15 15.31 0.59
N GLU A 28 -10.41 16.57 0.25
CA GLU A 28 -11.08 17.52 1.14
C GLU A 28 -12.49 17.07 1.51
N ILE A 29 -13.26 16.55 0.54
CA ILE A 29 -14.62 16.03 0.76
C ILE A 29 -14.61 14.78 1.63
N LEU A 30 -13.66 13.86 1.40
CA LEU A 30 -13.51 12.66 2.22
C LEU A 30 -13.13 13.00 3.65
N THR A 31 -12.24 13.98 3.84
CA THR A 31 -11.78 14.43 5.15
C THR A 31 -12.91 15.11 5.93
N LYS A 32 -13.71 15.96 5.27
CA LYS A 32 -14.86 16.66 5.89
C LYS A 32 -16.02 15.75 6.29
N ASN A 33 -16.25 14.67 5.54
CA ASN A 33 -17.36 13.74 5.81
C ASN A 33 -16.98 12.56 6.71
N SER A 34 -15.70 12.39 7.02
CA SER A 34 -15.23 11.40 7.98
C SER A 34 -15.31 11.98 9.39
N GLY A 35 -16.51 12.07 9.97
CA GLY A 35 -16.66 12.39 11.40
C GLY A 35 -16.01 11.31 12.27
N GLU A 36 -15.40 11.70 13.41
CA GLU A 36 -14.72 10.97 14.53
C GLU A 36 -13.95 9.64 14.24
N ASN A 37 -14.38 8.82 13.29
CA ASN A 37 -13.66 7.67 12.72
C ASN A 37 -12.52 8.09 11.75
N SER A 38 -12.25 9.38 11.58
CA SER A 38 -11.17 9.90 10.73
C SER A 38 -9.77 9.58 11.25
N ASP A 39 -9.64 9.20 12.52
CA ASP A 39 -8.35 8.96 13.16
C ASP A 39 -7.61 7.75 12.56
N ILE A 40 -8.33 6.81 11.95
CA ILE A 40 -7.72 5.64 11.28
C ILE A 40 -7.23 6.03 9.88
N LEU A 41 -8.01 6.81 9.14
CA LEU A 41 -7.64 7.24 7.79
C LEU A 41 -6.52 8.28 7.83
N SER A 42 -6.51 9.19 8.80
CA SER A 42 -5.41 10.15 9.00
C SER A 42 -4.10 9.46 9.37
N GLN A 43 -4.15 8.33 10.08
CA GLN A 43 -2.97 7.50 10.38
C GLN A 43 -2.49 6.68 9.18
N LEU A 44 -3.39 6.26 8.28
CA LEU A 44 -3.06 5.52 7.06
C LEU A 44 -2.58 6.42 5.92
N VAL A 45 -3.11 7.64 5.82
CA VAL A 45 -2.73 8.63 4.81
C VAL A 45 -1.60 9.49 5.37
N LYS A 46 -0.45 8.87 5.66
CA LYS A 46 0.78 9.65 5.80
C LYS A 46 1.14 10.18 4.41
N PRO A 47 1.38 11.49 4.24
CA PRO A 47 1.91 12.01 2.98
C PRO A 47 3.21 11.28 2.66
N LEU A 48 3.35 10.83 1.41
CA LEU A 48 4.60 10.24 0.93
C LEU A 48 5.67 11.34 1.00
N ASP A 49 6.67 11.16 1.85
CA ASP A 49 7.76 12.12 2.02
C ASP A 49 8.48 12.28 0.68
N GLU A 50 8.68 13.51 0.20
CA GLU A 50 9.31 13.77 -1.11
C GLU A 50 10.77 13.26 -1.15
N ASN A 51 11.38 13.08 0.02
CA ASN A 51 12.72 12.56 0.19
C ASN A 51 12.70 11.20 0.89
N LEU A 52 13.10 10.15 0.18
CA LEU A 52 13.21 8.79 0.72
C LEU A 52 14.44 8.70 1.65
N ASP A 53 14.22 8.90 2.95
CA ASP A 53 15.23 8.65 3.98
C ASP A 53 15.07 7.21 4.52
N ILE A 54 16.02 6.36 4.16
CA ILE A 54 16.05 4.93 4.54
C ILE A 54 16.13 4.76 6.07
N ASP A 55 16.89 5.60 6.76
CA ASP A 55 17.09 5.50 8.20
C ASP A 55 15.81 5.89 8.96
N LYS A 56 15.08 6.88 8.43
CA LYS A 56 13.75 7.27 8.95
C LYS A 56 12.74 6.14 8.72
N LEU A 57 12.74 5.52 7.54
CA LEU A 57 11.84 4.41 7.18
C LEU A 57 12.03 3.18 8.09
N ILE A 58 13.28 2.80 8.35
CA ILE A 58 13.61 1.67 9.25
C ILE A 58 13.06 1.93 10.66
N LYS A 59 13.21 3.16 11.17
CA LYS A 59 12.69 3.56 12.48
C LYS A 59 11.17 3.59 12.54
N GLU A 60 10.51 4.15 11.52
CA GLU A 60 9.05 4.23 11.46
C GLU A 60 8.38 2.86 11.37
N GLN A 61 8.98 1.92 10.63
CA GLN A 61 8.46 0.57 10.49
C GLN A 61 8.82 -0.35 11.66
N GLY A 62 9.64 0.13 12.61
CA GLY A 62 10.16 -0.70 13.70
C GLY A 62 10.93 -1.92 13.20
N PHE A 63 11.60 -1.80 12.05
CA PHE A 63 12.23 -2.92 11.38
C PHE A 63 13.47 -3.37 12.16
N THR A 64 13.38 -4.54 12.80
CA THR A 64 14.47 -5.13 13.60
C THR A 64 15.39 -6.05 12.79
N GLY A 65 15.18 -6.15 11.48
CA GLY A 65 15.87 -7.08 10.59
C GLY A 65 15.04 -8.35 10.33
N ILE A 66 15.48 -9.14 9.34
CA ILE A 66 14.88 -10.43 9.01
C ILE A 66 15.69 -11.51 9.74
N ASP A 67 15.01 -12.44 10.42
CA ASP A 67 15.65 -13.66 10.90
C ASP A 67 16.06 -14.50 9.68
N ARG A 68 17.34 -14.37 9.32
CA ARG A 68 17.91 -15.02 8.15
C ARG A 68 17.79 -16.54 8.22
N SER A 69 17.91 -17.10 9.42
CA SER A 69 17.81 -18.56 9.62
C SER A 69 16.39 -19.07 9.41
N LYS A 70 15.37 -18.26 9.74
CA LYS A 70 13.97 -18.59 9.44
C LYS A 70 13.66 -18.41 7.95
N PHE A 71 14.19 -17.35 7.34
CA PHE A 71 14.01 -17.07 5.92
C PHE A 71 14.63 -18.15 5.02
N ASP A 72 15.87 -18.55 5.30
CA ASP A 72 16.55 -19.60 4.53
C ASP A 72 15.87 -20.97 4.69
N ARG A 73 15.28 -21.26 5.87
CA ARG A 73 14.42 -22.44 6.06
C ARG A 73 13.19 -22.42 5.18
N LEU A 74 12.48 -21.28 5.12
CA LEU A 74 11.33 -21.10 4.25
C LEU A 74 11.69 -21.26 2.77
N ILE A 75 12.85 -20.75 2.34
CA ILE A 75 13.34 -20.95 0.97
C ILE A 75 13.50 -22.45 0.66
N ASN A 76 14.14 -23.19 1.57
CA ASN A 76 14.36 -24.62 1.40
C ASN A 76 13.07 -25.43 1.48
N GLU A 77 12.06 -24.98 2.25
CA GLU A 77 10.76 -25.63 2.35
C GLU A 77 9.88 -25.41 1.11
N ILE A 78 9.93 -24.20 0.52
CA ILE A 78 9.18 -23.89 -0.70
C ILE A 78 9.80 -24.62 -1.90
N ASP A 79 11.13 -24.83 -1.89
CA ASP A 79 11.86 -25.65 -2.86
C ASP A 79 11.48 -25.34 -4.32
N ILE A 80 11.47 -24.04 -4.66
CA ILE A 80 11.08 -23.58 -6.00
C ILE A 80 12.06 -24.14 -7.02
N GLN A 81 11.57 -25.01 -7.90
CA GLN A 81 12.35 -25.65 -8.95
C GLN A 81 12.24 -24.89 -10.28
N GLU A 82 11.23 -24.05 -10.41
CA GLU A 82 10.95 -23.30 -11.62
C GLU A 82 12.02 -22.23 -11.89
N PRO A 83 12.45 -22.05 -13.16
CA PRO A 83 13.33 -20.95 -13.53
C PRO A 83 12.70 -19.59 -13.22
N ILE A 84 13.55 -18.63 -12.85
CA ILE A 84 13.11 -17.29 -12.49
C ILE A 84 12.36 -16.59 -13.63
N GLU A 85 12.72 -16.91 -14.88
CA GLU A 85 12.07 -16.39 -16.08
C GLU A 85 10.61 -16.83 -16.20
N ASP A 86 10.26 -18.01 -15.68
CA ASP A 86 8.89 -18.52 -15.73
C ASP A 86 8.04 -17.96 -14.58
N LEU A 87 8.65 -17.73 -13.42
CA LEU A 87 8.00 -17.03 -12.30
C LEU A 87 7.63 -15.59 -12.66
N LEU A 88 8.52 -14.89 -13.38
CA LEU A 88 8.30 -13.49 -13.76
C LEU A 88 7.18 -13.30 -14.79
N LYS A 89 6.79 -14.33 -15.54
CA LYS A 89 5.67 -14.26 -16.50
C LYS A 89 4.29 -14.30 -15.83
N MET A 90 4.22 -14.63 -14.54
CA MET A 90 2.96 -14.74 -13.78
C MET A 90 2.49 -13.42 -13.17
N ILE A 91 3.26 -12.33 -13.35
CA ILE A 91 3.05 -10.99 -12.79
C ILE A 91 2.76 -10.02 -13.92
#